data_AF-A0A920MDD9-F1
#
_entry.id   AF-A0A920MDD9-F1
#
_cell.length_a   1.000
_cell.length_b   1.000
_cell.length_c   1.000
_cell.angle_alpha   90.00
_cell.angle_beta   90.00
_cell.angle_gamma   90.00
#
_symmetry.space_group_name_H-M   'P 1'
#
loop_
_entity.id
_entity.type
_entity.pdbx_description
1 polymer ?
#
loop_
_entity_poly.entity_id
_entity_poly.type
_entity_poly.pdbx_seq_one_letter_code
_entity_poly.pdbx_strand_id
1 'polypeptide(L)' 'MAGMKVVVVDCDENGNIDLVDLANKAEQYSDALSAIMITYPSTHGVYEETVSEYAR' A
#
# COMPACT_ATOMS: atom_id res chain seq x y z
N MET A 1 -14.85 -6.60 12.58
CA MET A 1 -14.05 -6.51 11.34
C MET A 1 -14.91 -5.84 10.26
N ALA A 2 -14.32 -5.05 9.36
CA ALA A 2 -15.05 -4.18 8.44
C ALA A 2 -15.70 -4.88 7.21
N GLY A 3 -15.59 -6.21 7.09
CA GLY A 3 -16.22 -6.95 5.99
C GLY A 3 -15.56 -6.76 4.60
N MET A 4 -14.37 -6.14 4.55
CA MET A 4 -13.61 -5.94 3.31
C MET A 4 -12.75 -7.15 2.97
N LYS A 5 -12.49 -7.37 1.67
CA LYS A 5 -11.48 -8.32 1.21
C LYS A 5 -10.09 -7.70 1.36
N VAL A 6 -9.20 -8.36 2.11
CA VAL A 6 -7.81 -7.91 2.28
C VAL A 6 -6.99 -8.37 1.07
N VAL A 7 -6.30 -7.42 0.45
CA VAL A 7 -5.30 -7.67 -0.60
C VAL A 7 -3.96 -7.20 -0.06
N VAL A 8 -2.97 -8.10 -0.05
CA VAL A 8 -1.61 -7.79 0.44
C VAL A 8 -0.83 -7.08 -0.66
N VAL A 9 -0.05 -6.07 -0.31
CA VAL A 9 0.90 -5.38 -1.19
C VAL A 9 2.32 -5.75 -0.71
N ASP A 10 3.22 -6.02 -1.65
CA ASP A 10 4.61 -6.39 -1.34
C ASP A 10 5.44 -5.19 -0.86
N CYS A 11 6.58 -5.51 -0.25
CA CYS A 11 7.58 -4.54 0.17
C CYS A 11 8.92 -4.81 -0.50
N ASP A 12 9.72 -3.76 -0.71
CA ASP A 12 11.09 -3.88 -1.18
C ASP A 12 12.04 -4.44 -0.09
N GLU A 13 13.31 -4.67 -0.47
CA GLU A 13 14.34 -5.18 0.45
C GLU A 13 14.63 -4.24 1.64
N ASN A 14 14.28 -2.96 1.53
CA ASN A 14 14.45 -1.95 2.59
C ASN A 14 13.22 -1.84 3.49
N GLY A 15 12.15 -2.60 3.22
CA GLY A 15 10.90 -2.59 3.97
C GLY A 15 9.95 -1.45 3.58
N ASN A 16 10.20 -0.79 2.44
CA ASN A 16 9.29 0.20 1.87
C ASN A 16 8.19 -0.50 1.06
N ILE A 17 7.06 0.16 0.85
CA ILE A 17 5.97 -0.36 0.01
C ILE A 17 6.42 -0.43 -1.45
N ASP A 18 6.21 -1.57 -2.11
CA ASP A 18 6.43 -1.71 -3.55
C ASP A 18 5.34 -0.95 -4.33
N LEU A 19 5.73 0.20 -4.88
CA LEU A 19 4.86 1.06 -5.68
C LEU A 19 4.35 0.40 -6.97
N VAL A 20 5.13 -0.50 -7.58
CA VAL A 20 4.74 -1.17 -8.82
C VAL A 20 3.68 -2.21 -8.53
N ASP A 21 3.89 -3.01 -7.49
CA ASP A 21 2.90 -3.98 -7.04
C ASP A 21 1.61 -3.30 -6.55
N LEU A 22 1.74 -2.18 -5.82
CA LEU A 22 0.61 -1.36 -5.40
C LEU A 22 -0.20 -0.87 -6.61
N ALA A 23 0.45 -0.28 -7.61
CA ALA A 23 -0.21 0.24 -8.81
C ALA A 23 -0.93 -0.86 -9.60
N ASN A 24 -0.28 -2.01 -9.79
CA ASN A 24 -0.86 -3.16 -10.49
C ASN A 24 -2.11 -3.69 -9.77
N LYS A 25 -2.06 -3.80 -8.43
CA LYS A 25 -3.21 -4.21 -7.62
C LYS A 25 -4.32 -3.16 -7.63
N ALA A 26 -3.97 -1.88 -7.54
CA ALA A 26 -4.94 -0.80 -7.62
C ALA A 26 -5.67 -0.79 -8.97
N GLU A 27 -4.97 -1.03 -10.07
CA GLU A 27 -5.58 -1.17 -11.41
C GLU A 27 -6.46 -2.42 -11.49
N GLN A 28 -5.95 -3.57 -11.06
CA GLN A 28 -6.68 -4.86 -11.06
C GLN A 28 -7.99 -4.80 -10.26
N TYR A 29 -8.00 -4.07 -9.15
CA TYR A 29 -9.16 -3.95 -8.26
C TYR A 29 -9.87 -2.60 -8.37
N SER A 30 -9.57 -1.79 -9.39
CA SER A 30 -10.06 -0.41 -9.53
C SER A 30 -11.57 -0.25 -9.34
N ASP A 31 -12.37 -1.17 -9.89
CA ASP A 31 -13.84 -1.18 -9.76
C ASP A 31 -14.37 -1.44 -8.33
N ALA A 32 -13.54 -2.02 -7.45
CA ALA A 32 -13.91 -2.44 -6.10
C ALA A 32 -12.96 -1.90 -5.00
N LEU A 33 -11.95 -1.11 -5.38
CA LEU A 33 -10.93 -0.59 -4.48
C LEU A 33 -11.59 0.40 -3.51
N SER A 34 -11.60 0.04 -2.22
CA SER A 34 -12.25 0.85 -1.19
C SER A 34 -11.28 1.74 -0.44
N ALA A 35 -10.14 1.21 -0.03
CA ALA A 35 -9.14 1.93 0.75
C ALA A 35 -7.77 1.24 0.67
N ILE A 36 -6.72 2.02 0.93
CA ILE A 36 -5.39 1.52 1.29
C ILE A 36 -5.18 1.77 2.78
N MET A 37 -4.53 0.83 3.47
CA MET A 37 -4.12 0.98 4.85
C MET A 37 -2.60 0.99 4.92
N ILE A 38 -2.04 2.10 5.38
CA ILE A 38 -0.60 2.28 5.57
C ILE A 38 -0.30 2.54 7.05
N THR A 39 0.90 2.15 7.49
CA THR A 39 1.43 2.52 8.81
C THR A 39 2.56 3.49 8.58
N TYR A 40 2.45 4.70 9.15
CA TYR A 40 3.48 5.73 9.01
C TYR A 40 3.83 6.33 10.39
N PRO A 41 5.11 6.37 10.81
CA PRO A 41 6.26 5.76 10.14
C PRO A 41 6.09 4.23 10.03
N SER A 42 6.83 3.60 9.12
CA SER A 42 6.66 2.17 8.82
C SER A 42 6.86 1.30 10.07
N THR A 43 6.41 0.05 10.04
CA THR A 43 6.63 -0.91 11.14
C THR A 43 8.13 -1.21 11.37
N HIS A 44 8.99 -0.84 10.42
CA HIS A 44 10.45 -0.90 10.52
C HIS A 44 11.07 0.40 11.09
N GLY A 45 10.25 1.41 11.42
CA GLY A 45 10.71 2.69 11.97
C GLY A 45 11.32 3.64 10.93
N VAL A 46 11.05 3.40 9.63
CA VAL A 46 11.57 4.18 8.51
C VAL A 46 10.53 5.21 8.05
N TYR A 47 10.99 6.42 7.74
CA TYR A 47 10.17 7.45 7.10
C TYR A 47 10.31 7.33 5.59
N GLU A 48 9.26 6.85 4.93
CA GLU A 48 9.22 6.76 3.46
C GLU A 48 8.96 8.15 2.87
N GLU A 49 9.84 8.62 1.97
CA GLU A 49 9.67 9.91 1.28
C GLU A 49 8.50 9.87 0.28
N THR A 50 8.19 8.69 -0.25
CA THR A 50 7.15 8.45 -1.27
C THR A 50 5.75 8.28 -0.69
N VAL A 51 5.54 8.46 0.62
CA VAL A 51 4.23 8.27 1.27
C VAL A 51 3.11 9.09 0.65
N SER A 52 3.46 10.27 0.11
CA SER A 52 2.51 11.17 -0.55
C SER A 52 2.01 10.63 -1.90
N GLU A 53 2.76 9.72 -2.53
CA GLU A 53 2.40 9.12 -3.80
C GLU A 53 1.35 8.01 -3.64
N TYR A 54 1.22 7.40 -2.46
CA TYR A 54 0.24 6.33 -2.22
C TYR A 54 -1.23 6.77 -2.27
N ALA A 55 -1.48 8.07 -2.11
CA ALA A 55 -2.83 8.65 -2.02
C ALA A 55 -3.20 9.49 -3.26
N ARG A 56 -2.37 9.47 -4.31
CA ARG A 56 -2.62 10.14 -5.59
C ARG A 56 -3.19 9.19 -6.62
#